data_AF-A0A484B5Q3-F1
#
_entry.id   AF-A0A484B5Q3-F1
#
_cell.length_a   1.000
_cell.length_b   1.000
_cell.length_c   1.000
_cell.angle_alpha   90.00
_cell.angle_beta   90.00
_cell.angle_gamma   90.00
#
_symmetry.space_group_name_H-M   'P 1'
#
loop_
_entity.id
_entity.type
_entity.pdbx_description
1 polymer ?
#
loop_
_entity_poly.entity_id
_entity_poly.type
_entity_poly.pdbx_seq_one_letter_code
_entity_poly.pdbx_strand_id
1 'polypeptide(L)'
;MPHAGIKFKVAPILSRPHYNLHKLLTAGVVFFPRFASFFSALDEISDSGVALANASDESSSSVEQPLKRPSAADFSDEDEEDNEDYPLYTNIVGRDPHNWDVLVFTQQWPVTTCYHWREEDPSHECTLPQKKEFWTIHGIWPTKMGQFGPNFCNKSAEFHPEQLEAIMDRLNTYWLDLEGEESQDYLWKHEWLKHGTCAAALEALNNELKYFGQGLNWREQYVMSKILDASGIHPDSNNTVIALNNALVRGLGKNPSIHCLYDGKHGISYLSEIRICFNKSLELIDCDGIKLGDVMAVRYPGGTVNTNCHISNPVHYPSLVPPLQRKGEWKFPLVNVYKLLQFLMWFTL
;
A
#
# COMPACT_ATOMS: atom_id res chain seq x y z
N MET A 1 -42.52 23.20 39.31
CA MET A 1 -41.61 24.34 39.11
C MET A 1 -40.45 24.23 40.09
N PRO A 2 -39.20 24.61 39.76
CA PRO A 2 -38.75 25.14 38.47
C PRO A 2 -37.63 24.31 37.80
N HIS A 3 -37.56 24.49 36.48
CA HIS A 3 -36.49 24.08 35.59
C HIS A 3 -35.17 24.79 35.91
N ALA A 4 -34.08 24.05 35.98
CA ALA A 4 -32.73 24.60 35.98
C ALA A 4 -32.29 24.83 34.51
N GLY A 5 -32.39 26.07 34.05
CA GLY A 5 -31.85 26.50 32.77
C GLY A 5 -30.34 26.68 32.83
N ILE A 6 -29.61 26.00 31.93
CA ILE A 6 -28.17 26.18 31.73
C ILE A 6 -27.97 27.48 30.94
N LYS A 7 -27.36 28.49 31.56
CA LYS A 7 -26.92 29.73 30.90
C LYS A 7 -25.53 29.52 30.31
N PHE A 8 -25.41 29.60 28.98
CA PHE A 8 -24.13 29.70 28.29
C PHE A 8 -23.55 31.11 28.48
N LYS A 9 -22.32 31.19 29.00
CA LYS A 9 -21.57 32.43 29.14
C LYS A 9 -20.66 32.57 27.91
N VAL A 10 -21.00 33.49 27.01
CA VAL A 10 -20.18 33.84 25.84
C VAL A 10 -18.97 34.64 26.32
N ALA A 11 -17.76 34.17 26.04
CA ALA A 11 -16.51 34.89 26.28
C ALA A 11 -16.21 35.83 25.09
N PRO A 12 -15.65 37.03 25.33
CA PRO A 12 -15.40 38.01 24.27
C PRO A 12 -14.19 37.64 23.40
N ILE A 13 -14.35 37.91 22.11
CA ILE A 13 -13.37 37.76 21.03
C ILE A 13 -12.20 38.73 21.26
N LEU A 14 -10.98 38.20 21.42
CA LEU A 14 -9.75 38.99 21.40
C LEU A 14 -9.25 39.12 19.96
N SER A 15 -9.21 40.37 19.50
CA SER A 15 -8.70 40.81 18.20
C SER A 15 -7.17 40.62 18.08
N ARG A 16 -6.74 40.08 16.93
CA ARG A 16 -5.35 39.87 16.50
C ARG A 16 -4.56 41.19 16.42
N PRO A 17 -3.24 41.19 16.69
CA PRO A 17 -2.38 42.30 16.29
C PRO A 17 -1.96 42.16 14.81
N HIS A 18 -2.13 43.26 14.09
CA HIS A 18 -1.64 43.49 12.73
C HIS A 18 -0.11 43.57 12.70
N TYR A 19 0.54 42.79 11.83
CA TYR A 19 1.94 43.02 11.45
C TYR A 19 1.98 43.95 10.23
N ASN A 20 2.59 45.12 10.42
CA ASN A 20 2.84 46.11 9.38
C ASN A 20 4.01 45.65 8.50
N LEU A 21 3.73 45.44 7.21
CA LEU A 21 4.69 45.15 6.17
C LEU A 21 4.96 46.45 5.39
N HIS A 22 6.03 47.19 5.68
CA HIS A 22 6.63 48.15 4.73
C HIS A 22 7.97 48.71 5.25
N LYS A 23 8.93 48.83 4.32
CA LYS A 23 10.27 49.48 4.37
C LYS A 23 11.47 48.58 4.70
N LEU A 24 12.14 48.10 3.65
CA LEU A 24 13.51 48.50 3.30
C LEU A 24 13.89 47.92 1.92
N LEU A 25 14.00 48.82 0.93
CA LEU A 25 14.64 48.61 -0.38
C LEU A 25 15.68 49.74 -0.53
N THR A 26 16.71 49.48 -1.36
CA THR A 26 17.91 50.29 -1.72
C THR A 26 19.14 50.03 -0.84
N ALA A 27 20.37 49.77 -1.32
CA ALA A 27 20.98 49.71 -2.66
C ALA A 27 22.37 49.02 -2.61
N GLY A 28 22.95 48.63 -3.77
CA GLY A 28 24.40 48.39 -4.00
C GLY A 28 24.75 46.93 -4.38
N VAL A 29 24.79 46.53 -5.66
CA VAL A 29 25.87 46.68 -6.67
C VAL A 29 27.17 45.89 -6.37
N VAL A 30 27.29 44.76 -7.08
CA VAL A 30 28.49 44.13 -7.72
C VAL A 30 29.70 43.73 -6.86
N PHE A 31 30.03 42.43 -6.85
CA PHE A 31 31.35 41.91 -7.31
C PHE A 31 31.33 40.38 -7.47
N PHE A 32 31.61 39.90 -8.69
CA PHE A 32 32.10 38.54 -8.96
C PHE A 32 33.62 38.54 -8.81
N PRO A 33 34.23 37.40 -8.42
CA PRO A 33 35.45 37.01 -9.12
C PRO A 33 35.38 35.58 -9.63
N ARG A 34 35.98 35.44 -10.82
CA ARG A 34 36.27 34.23 -11.57
C ARG A 34 37.79 34.13 -11.62
N PHE A 35 38.38 33.02 -11.20
CA PHE A 35 39.74 32.57 -11.55
C PHE A 35 39.68 31.03 -11.52
N ALA A 36 39.70 30.32 -12.65
CA ALA A 36 40.81 30.04 -13.57
C ALA A 36 41.71 28.88 -13.09
N SER A 37 41.62 27.81 -13.88
CA SER A 37 42.36 26.56 -14.05
C SER A 37 43.88 26.56 -13.79
N PHE A 38 44.46 25.39 -13.45
CA PHE A 38 45.75 24.90 -14.01
C PHE A 38 45.93 23.36 -13.84
N PHE A 39 45.97 22.68 -15.00
CA PHE A 39 46.75 21.52 -15.51
C PHE A 39 47.29 20.31 -14.69
N SER A 40 47.28 19.16 -15.41
CA SER A 40 48.19 17.99 -15.44
C SER A 40 47.94 16.87 -14.41
N ALA A 41 48.05 15.56 -14.69
CA ALA A 41 48.66 14.81 -15.79
C ALA A 41 47.99 13.41 -15.97
N LEU A 42 48.31 12.76 -17.09
CA LEU A 42 47.99 11.39 -17.55
C LEU A 42 49.05 10.35 -17.11
N ASP A 43 48.78 9.09 -17.50
CA ASP A 43 49.54 7.83 -17.40
C ASP A 43 49.28 7.00 -16.13
N GLU A 44 48.92 5.70 -16.18
CA GLU A 44 49.48 4.60 -16.99
C GLU A 44 48.49 3.42 -17.22
N ILE A 45 48.79 2.60 -18.22
CA ILE A 45 48.03 1.47 -18.80
C ILE A 45 48.57 0.10 -18.30
N SER A 46 47.72 -0.93 -18.18
CA SER A 46 48.02 -2.37 -18.44
C SER A 46 46.71 -3.17 -18.31
N ASP A 47 46.01 -3.51 -19.39
CA ASP A 47 46.14 -4.69 -20.27
C ASP A 47 45.87 -6.07 -19.61
N SER A 48 44.76 -6.71 -20.03
CA SER A 48 44.65 -8.14 -20.31
C SER A 48 43.28 -8.42 -20.93
N GLY A 49 43.22 -8.56 -22.25
CA GLY A 49 42.05 -9.06 -22.97
C GLY A 49 41.98 -10.59 -23.00
N VAL A 50 40.80 -11.15 -23.28
CA VAL A 50 40.60 -12.38 -24.10
C VAL A 50 39.18 -12.40 -24.69
N ALA A 51 39.17 -12.46 -26.03
CA ALA A 51 38.27 -13.06 -27.02
C ALA A 51 36.74 -13.26 -26.78
N LEU A 52 36.00 -12.69 -27.74
CA LEU A 52 34.66 -13.05 -28.20
C LEU A 52 34.65 -14.37 -29.00
N ALA A 53 33.55 -15.11 -28.92
CA ALA A 53 33.12 -16.05 -29.96
C ALA A 53 31.63 -15.79 -30.30
N ASN A 54 31.39 -15.54 -31.59
CA ASN A 54 30.09 -15.40 -32.25
C ASN A 54 29.43 -16.77 -32.51
N ALA A 55 28.10 -16.82 -32.47
CA ALA A 55 27.24 -17.69 -33.29
C ALA A 55 25.80 -17.14 -33.18
N SER A 56 25.33 -16.33 -34.14
CA SER A 56 24.54 -16.69 -35.33
C SER A 56 23.11 -17.15 -35.01
N ASP A 57 22.17 -16.23 -35.27
CA ASP A 57 20.73 -16.44 -35.40
C ASP A 57 20.38 -17.45 -36.51
N GLU A 58 19.36 -18.26 -36.26
CA GLU A 58 18.44 -18.74 -37.30
C GLU A 58 17.02 -18.78 -36.73
N SER A 59 16.13 -18.03 -37.39
CA SER A 59 14.71 -17.89 -37.06
C SER A 59 13.90 -19.11 -37.48
N SER A 60 12.91 -19.48 -36.67
CA SER A 60 11.76 -20.29 -37.10
C SER A 60 10.49 -19.69 -36.52
N SER A 61 9.63 -19.19 -37.41
CA SER A 61 8.32 -18.63 -37.10
C SER A 61 7.31 -19.73 -36.79
N SER A 62 6.51 -19.55 -35.75
CA SER A 62 5.18 -20.16 -35.71
C SER A 62 4.19 -19.22 -35.04
N VAL A 63 3.05 -19.09 -35.71
CA VAL A 63 1.91 -18.23 -35.40
C VAL A 63 1.02 -19.01 -34.44
N GLU A 64 0.77 -18.50 -33.24
CA GLU A 64 -0.31 -18.99 -32.38
C GLU A 64 -1.44 -17.97 -32.32
N GLN A 65 -2.65 -18.47 -32.62
CA GLN A 65 -3.92 -17.78 -32.47
C GLN A 65 -4.38 -17.84 -31.00
N PRO A 66 -5.30 -16.94 -30.56
CA PRO A 66 -5.61 -16.76 -29.15
C PRO A 66 -6.39 -17.95 -28.57
N LEU A 67 -5.91 -18.50 -27.46
CA LEU A 67 -6.63 -19.50 -26.67
C LEU A 67 -7.90 -18.87 -26.06
N LYS A 68 -9.04 -19.55 -26.24
CA LYS A 68 -10.31 -19.25 -25.53
C LYS A 68 -10.19 -19.65 -24.06
N ARG A 69 -10.68 -18.79 -23.16
CA ARG A 69 -10.84 -19.03 -21.71
C ARG A 69 -11.99 -20.03 -21.44
N PRO A 70 -11.86 -21.02 -20.54
CA PRO A 70 -12.95 -21.93 -20.19
C PRO A 70 -13.96 -21.31 -19.21
N SER A 71 -15.21 -21.79 -19.27
CA SER A 71 -16.33 -21.37 -18.43
C SER A 71 -16.39 -22.14 -17.09
N ALA A 72 -17.08 -21.56 -16.11
CA ALA A 72 -17.21 -21.87 -14.68
C ALA A 72 -17.61 -23.30 -14.23
N ALA A 73 -17.06 -24.37 -14.80
CA ALA A 73 -17.31 -25.76 -14.37
C ALA A 73 -16.04 -26.58 -14.08
N ASP A 74 -14.85 -25.98 -14.05
CA ASP A 74 -13.56 -26.69 -13.93
C ASP A 74 -12.81 -26.45 -12.60
N PHE A 75 -13.53 -26.13 -11.51
CA PHE A 75 -12.94 -26.14 -10.16
C PHE A 75 -13.04 -27.53 -9.53
N SER A 76 -12.31 -28.49 -10.09
CA SER A 76 -11.94 -29.70 -9.36
C SER A 76 -10.57 -30.17 -9.85
N ASP A 77 -9.61 -30.06 -8.94
CA ASP A 77 -8.31 -30.71 -8.95
C ASP A 77 -7.44 -30.48 -10.21
N GLU A 78 -6.56 -29.47 -10.15
CA GLU A 78 -5.14 -29.50 -10.53
C GLU A 78 -4.62 -28.07 -10.72
N ASP A 79 -4.08 -27.47 -9.65
CA ASP A 79 -3.17 -26.32 -9.75
C ASP A 79 -1.94 -26.60 -8.87
N GLU A 80 -1.07 -27.49 -9.37
CA GLU A 80 0.36 -27.43 -9.08
C GLU A 80 1.00 -26.50 -10.12
N GLU A 81 1.25 -25.23 -9.78
CA GLU A 81 2.43 -24.45 -10.16
C GLU A 81 2.25 -22.96 -9.81
N ASP A 82 2.44 -22.63 -8.53
CA ASP A 82 2.95 -21.31 -8.12
C ASP A 82 4.09 -21.56 -7.12
N ASN A 83 5.29 -21.64 -7.68
CA ASN A 83 6.51 -22.03 -6.99
C ASN A 83 7.15 -20.82 -6.30
N GLU A 84 6.58 -20.41 -5.16
CA GLU A 84 7.35 -19.74 -4.11
C GLU A 84 7.76 -20.81 -3.07
N ASP A 85 9.06 -20.93 -2.84
CA ASP A 85 9.74 -21.92 -1.99
C ASP A 85 9.18 -21.93 -0.54
N TYR A 86 8.10 -22.68 -0.31
CA TYR A 86 7.62 -23.05 1.02
C TYR A 86 8.32 -24.33 1.46
N PRO A 87 9.12 -24.32 2.55
CA PRO A 87 9.71 -25.54 3.06
C PRO A 87 8.59 -26.49 3.50
N LEU A 88 8.53 -27.63 2.82
CA LEU A 88 7.65 -28.77 3.06
C LEU A 88 7.86 -29.31 4.48
N TYR A 89 7.13 -28.77 5.47
CA TYR A 89 7.11 -29.32 6.83
C TYR A 89 6.27 -30.59 6.85
N THR A 90 6.98 -31.71 6.81
CA THR A 90 6.50 -33.03 7.18
C THR A 90 5.95 -33.04 8.62
N ASN A 91 4.72 -33.52 8.79
CA ASN A 91 4.10 -34.02 10.03
C ASN A 91 4.51 -33.35 11.35
N ILE A 92 3.95 -32.16 11.65
CA ILE A 92 3.91 -31.64 13.02
C ILE A 92 2.52 -31.90 13.61
N VAL A 93 2.50 -32.66 14.70
CA VAL A 93 1.40 -32.87 15.63
C VAL A 93 0.50 -31.62 15.78
N GLY A 94 -0.77 -31.76 15.39
CA GLY A 94 -1.93 -31.01 15.89
C GLY A 94 -1.77 -29.50 16.15
N ARG A 95 -1.54 -28.68 15.12
CA ARG A 95 -1.89 -27.25 15.24
C ARG A 95 -3.40 -27.11 15.16
N ASP A 96 -4.02 -26.73 16.26
CA ASP A 96 -5.39 -26.22 16.24
C ASP A 96 -5.46 -25.05 15.24
N PRO A 97 -6.24 -25.17 14.15
CA PRO A 97 -6.32 -24.12 13.13
C PRO A 97 -6.87 -22.80 13.71
N HIS A 98 -7.55 -22.83 14.86
CA HIS A 98 -8.07 -21.65 15.54
C HIS A 98 -7.12 -21.06 16.58
N ASN A 99 -5.88 -21.56 16.66
CA ASN A 99 -4.85 -21.03 17.54
C ASN A 99 -4.19 -19.79 16.93
N TRP A 100 -4.85 -18.64 17.09
CA TRP A 100 -4.35 -17.30 16.77
C TRP A 100 -4.45 -16.36 17.97
N ASP A 101 -3.79 -15.20 17.92
CA ASP A 101 -3.62 -14.32 19.09
C ASP A 101 -4.39 -12.99 18.97
N VAL A 102 -4.41 -12.41 17.77
CA VAL A 102 -4.94 -11.07 17.51
C VAL A 102 -5.76 -11.06 16.22
N LEU A 103 -6.75 -10.17 16.12
CA LEU A 103 -7.44 -9.85 14.88
C LEU A 103 -6.83 -8.57 14.31
N VAL A 104 -6.40 -8.62 13.05
CA VAL A 104 -5.89 -7.44 12.34
C VAL A 104 -6.95 -6.95 11.37
N PHE A 105 -7.52 -5.78 11.66
CA PHE A 105 -8.46 -5.11 10.76
C PHE A 105 -7.69 -4.19 9.82
N THR A 106 -7.80 -4.46 8.52
CA THR A 106 -7.05 -3.78 7.47
C THR A 106 -7.98 -2.89 6.65
N GLN A 107 -7.68 -1.60 6.62
CA GLN A 107 -8.25 -0.67 5.64
C GLN A 107 -7.21 -0.35 4.58
N GLN A 108 -7.62 -0.35 3.31
CA GLN A 108 -6.77 -0.06 2.17
C GLN A 108 -7.14 1.25 1.50
N TRP A 109 -6.16 1.88 0.86
CA TRP A 109 -6.29 3.12 0.12
C TRP A 109 -6.51 2.82 -1.38
N PRO A 110 -7.74 2.98 -1.89
CA PRO A 110 -8.10 2.43 -3.19
C PRO A 110 -7.29 2.96 -4.37
N VAL A 111 -6.85 4.22 -4.27
CA VAL A 111 -6.05 4.87 -5.30
C VAL A 111 -4.68 4.20 -5.46
N THR A 112 -4.05 3.83 -4.35
CA THR A 112 -2.74 3.15 -4.36
C THR A 112 -2.91 1.69 -4.78
N THR A 113 -3.93 0.99 -4.29
CA THR A 113 -4.23 -0.40 -4.72
C THR A 113 -4.44 -0.46 -6.24
N CYS A 114 -5.31 0.41 -6.78
CA CYS A 114 -5.56 0.47 -8.22
C CYS A 114 -4.31 0.82 -9.04
N TYR A 115 -3.48 1.74 -8.54
CA TYR A 115 -2.22 2.07 -9.21
C TYR A 115 -1.33 0.84 -9.36
N HIS A 116 -1.16 0.08 -8.26
CA HIS A 116 -0.34 -1.12 -8.26
C HIS A 116 -0.92 -2.20 -9.18
N TRP A 117 -2.23 -2.45 -9.09
CA TRP A 117 -2.95 -3.40 -9.95
C TRP A 117 -2.72 -3.13 -11.44
N ARG A 118 -2.74 -1.86 -11.84
CA ARG A 118 -2.50 -1.44 -13.23
C ARG A 118 -1.03 -1.42 -13.64
N GLU A 119 -0.10 -1.36 -12.68
CA GLU A 119 1.34 -1.45 -12.95
C GLU A 119 1.80 -2.90 -13.20
N GLU A 120 1.08 -3.88 -12.66
CA GLU A 120 1.27 -5.31 -12.94
C GLU A 120 0.84 -5.65 -14.36
N ASP A 121 -0.38 -5.27 -14.75
CA ASP A 121 -0.86 -5.36 -16.13
C ASP A 121 -1.59 -4.06 -16.53
N PRO A 122 -1.11 -3.33 -17.56
CA PRO A 122 -1.76 -2.12 -18.05
C PRO A 122 -3.19 -2.30 -18.60
N SER A 123 -3.62 -3.54 -18.87
CA SER A 123 -4.98 -3.89 -19.30
C SER A 123 -5.96 -4.05 -18.13
N HIS A 124 -5.46 -4.14 -16.90
CA HIS A 124 -6.29 -4.17 -15.72
C HIS A 124 -7.14 -2.90 -15.58
N GLU A 125 -8.40 -3.09 -15.25
CA GLU A 125 -9.31 -2.04 -14.84
C GLU A 125 -9.44 -2.03 -13.31
N CYS A 126 -9.90 -0.92 -12.76
CA CYS A 126 -10.19 -0.85 -11.33
C CYS A 126 -11.56 -0.24 -11.08
N THR A 127 -12.20 -0.70 -10.02
CA THR A 127 -13.43 -0.07 -9.51
C THR A 127 -13.08 0.79 -8.30
N LEU A 128 -13.08 2.12 -8.47
CA LEU A 128 -12.84 3.06 -7.37
C LEU A 128 -14.15 3.45 -6.69
N PRO A 129 -14.14 3.72 -5.37
CA PRO A 129 -15.28 4.28 -4.68
C PRO A 129 -15.71 5.63 -5.29
N GLN A 130 -17.02 5.86 -5.38
CA GLN A 130 -17.57 7.11 -5.92
C GLN A 130 -17.14 8.34 -5.12
N LYS A 131 -16.93 8.16 -3.81
CA LYS A 131 -16.50 9.23 -2.91
C LYS A 131 -14.98 9.31 -2.87
N LYS A 132 -14.43 10.51 -3.03
CA LYS A 132 -13.00 10.79 -2.84
C LYS A 132 -12.59 10.62 -1.37
N GLU A 133 -11.30 10.41 -1.13
CA GLU A 133 -10.73 10.35 0.23
C GLU A 133 -11.34 9.23 1.09
N PHE A 134 -11.74 8.16 0.41
CA PHE A 134 -12.49 7.07 0.97
C PHE A 134 -11.65 5.80 1.05
N TRP A 135 -11.34 5.40 2.29
CA TRP A 135 -10.71 4.11 2.58
C TRP A 135 -11.76 3.00 2.53
N THR A 136 -11.41 1.86 1.92
CA THR A 136 -12.22 0.63 1.93
C THR A 136 -11.63 -0.38 2.90
N ILE A 137 -12.43 -1.37 3.28
CA ILE A 137 -11.98 -2.53 4.03
C ILE A 137 -11.24 -3.45 3.06
N HIS A 138 -10.10 -3.96 3.48
CA HIS A 138 -9.47 -5.12 2.84
C HIS A 138 -9.93 -6.39 3.55
N GLY A 139 -9.74 -6.46 4.87
CA GLY A 139 -10.07 -7.68 5.61
C GLY A 139 -9.96 -7.62 7.14
N ILE A 140 -10.35 -8.72 7.77
CA ILE A 140 -10.15 -8.99 9.20
C ILE A 140 -9.37 -10.30 9.33
N TRP A 141 -8.12 -10.22 9.75
CA TRP A 141 -7.22 -11.36 9.66
C TRP A 141 -6.82 -11.86 11.05
N PRO A 142 -7.35 -13.02 11.48
CA PRO A 142 -6.78 -13.76 12.59
C PRO A 142 -5.28 -13.99 12.36
N THR A 143 -4.47 -13.51 13.30
CA THR A 143 -3.01 -13.50 13.18
C THR A 143 -2.39 -14.11 14.43
N LYS A 144 -1.43 -15.01 14.22
CA LYS A 144 -0.54 -15.52 15.27
C LYS A 144 0.67 -14.60 15.41
N MET A 145 1.02 -14.21 16.63
CA MET A 145 2.17 -13.34 16.87
C MET A 145 3.46 -13.99 16.35
N GLY A 146 4.25 -13.22 15.61
CA GLY A 146 5.51 -13.69 15.02
C GLY A 146 5.39 -14.72 13.89
N GLN A 147 4.17 -15.04 13.42
CA GLN A 147 3.93 -16.02 12.34
C GLN A 147 2.87 -15.50 11.35
N PHE A 148 2.87 -16.05 10.14
CA PHE A 148 1.81 -15.82 9.17
C PHE A 148 0.60 -16.71 9.46
N GLY A 149 -0.60 -16.20 9.18
CA GLY A 149 -1.86 -16.92 9.37
C GLY A 149 -2.29 -17.02 10.85
N PRO A 150 -3.19 -17.97 11.18
CA PRO A 150 -3.64 -19.09 10.37
C PRO A 150 -4.55 -18.70 9.20
N ASN A 151 -4.62 -19.56 8.19
CA ASN A 151 -5.47 -19.39 7.01
C ASN A 151 -6.24 -20.68 6.72
N PHE A 152 -7.39 -20.57 6.06
CA PHE A 152 -8.20 -21.71 5.58
C PHE A 152 -8.53 -22.72 6.69
N CYS A 153 -9.00 -22.24 7.84
CA CYS A 153 -9.18 -23.03 9.06
C CYS A 153 -10.32 -24.06 8.98
N ASN A 154 -11.22 -23.92 8.01
CA ASN A 154 -12.24 -24.91 7.69
C ASN A 154 -12.29 -25.16 6.18
N LYS A 155 -11.71 -26.28 5.74
CA LYS A 155 -11.67 -26.67 4.32
C LYS A 155 -13.03 -27.12 3.76
N SER A 156 -13.99 -27.43 4.63
CA SER A 156 -15.35 -27.82 4.25
C SER A 156 -16.33 -26.65 4.33
N ALA A 157 -15.85 -25.43 4.62
CA ALA A 157 -16.70 -24.26 4.62
C ALA A 157 -17.07 -23.87 3.18
N GLU A 158 -18.34 -23.58 2.99
CA GLU A 158 -18.86 -22.91 1.79
C GLU A 158 -19.08 -21.43 2.11
N PHE A 159 -19.20 -20.61 1.06
CA PHE A 159 -19.54 -19.19 1.15
C PHE A 159 -20.93 -18.97 0.58
N HIS A 160 -21.78 -18.30 1.35
CA HIS A 160 -23.21 -18.17 1.10
C HIS A 160 -23.62 -16.69 1.05
N PRO A 161 -23.38 -16.00 -0.09
CA PRO A 161 -23.64 -14.56 -0.21
C PRO A 161 -25.09 -14.16 0.10
N GLU A 162 -26.05 -15.08 -0.03
CA GLU A 162 -27.45 -14.88 0.36
C GLU A 162 -27.62 -14.55 1.85
N GLN A 163 -26.68 -14.95 2.72
CA GLN A 163 -26.68 -14.61 4.15
C GLN A 163 -26.34 -13.13 4.39
N LEU A 164 -25.76 -12.46 3.40
CA LEU A 164 -25.28 -11.09 3.48
C LEU A 164 -26.28 -10.06 2.94
N GLU A 165 -27.44 -10.49 2.44
CA GLU A 165 -28.47 -9.63 1.83
C GLU A 165 -28.80 -8.40 2.69
N ALA A 166 -28.92 -8.59 4.01
CA ALA A 166 -29.24 -7.52 4.96
C ALA A 166 -28.15 -6.43 5.10
N ILE A 167 -26.92 -6.70 4.65
CA ILE A 167 -25.77 -5.78 4.72
C ILE A 167 -25.11 -5.54 3.36
N MET A 168 -25.72 -6.01 2.27
CA MET A 168 -25.18 -5.99 0.92
C MET A 168 -24.79 -4.58 0.45
N ASP A 169 -25.66 -3.58 0.66
CA ASP A 169 -25.38 -2.19 0.30
C ASP A 169 -24.14 -1.62 1.02
N ARG A 170 -23.97 -1.99 2.29
CA ARG A 170 -22.81 -1.58 3.09
C ARG A 170 -21.54 -2.28 2.60
N LEU A 171 -21.63 -3.56 2.25
CA LEU A 171 -20.50 -4.30 1.67
C LEU A 171 -20.05 -3.69 0.34
N ASN A 172 -20.98 -3.46 -0.59
CA ASN A 172 -20.72 -2.81 -1.88
C ASN A 172 -20.12 -1.39 -1.74
N THR A 173 -20.40 -0.71 -0.63
CA THR A 173 -19.88 0.64 -0.38
C THR A 173 -18.51 0.62 0.31
N TYR A 174 -18.35 -0.22 1.33
CA TYR A 174 -17.23 -0.14 2.27
C TYR A 174 -16.20 -1.25 2.11
N TRP A 175 -16.57 -2.40 1.53
CA TRP A 175 -15.73 -3.58 1.34
C TRP A 175 -15.72 -3.98 -0.15
N LEU A 176 -15.55 -2.98 -1.00
CA LEU A 176 -15.54 -3.10 -2.46
C LEU A 176 -14.28 -3.82 -2.95
N ASP A 177 -14.43 -4.62 -3.99
CA ASP A 177 -13.37 -5.21 -4.79
C ASP A 177 -12.87 -4.18 -5.79
N LEU A 178 -11.60 -3.83 -5.65
CA LEU A 178 -10.96 -2.77 -6.41
C LEU A 178 -10.39 -3.27 -7.73
N GLU A 179 -10.17 -4.58 -7.88
CA GLU A 179 -9.40 -5.19 -8.97
C GLU A 179 -10.27 -5.51 -10.20
N GLY A 180 -11.57 -5.23 -10.11
CA GLY A 180 -12.47 -5.29 -11.27
C GLY A 180 -12.72 -6.70 -11.78
N GLU A 181 -12.55 -7.72 -10.92
CA GLU A 181 -12.98 -9.09 -11.24
C GLU A 181 -14.49 -9.17 -11.50
N GLU A 182 -14.92 -10.23 -12.20
CA GLU A 182 -16.29 -10.36 -12.76
C GLU A 182 -17.41 -10.28 -11.71
N SER A 183 -17.12 -10.51 -10.42
CA SER A 183 -18.10 -10.33 -9.34
C SER A 183 -17.46 -9.92 -8.02
N GLN A 184 -18.06 -8.92 -7.36
CA GLN A 184 -17.74 -8.44 -6.03
C GLN A 184 -17.70 -9.54 -4.94
N ASP A 185 -18.46 -10.63 -5.14
CA ASP A 185 -18.52 -11.77 -4.25
C ASP A 185 -17.20 -12.54 -4.17
N TYR A 186 -16.30 -12.40 -5.15
CA TYR A 186 -15.00 -13.08 -5.16
C TYR A 186 -14.13 -12.66 -3.97
N LEU A 187 -13.97 -11.35 -3.75
CA LEU A 187 -13.25 -10.81 -2.59
C LEU A 187 -13.85 -11.31 -1.28
N TRP A 188 -15.17 -11.26 -1.14
CA TRP A 188 -15.84 -11.68 0.10
C TRP A 188 -15.70 -13.17 0.35
N LYS A 189 -15.84 -13.99 -0.71
CA LYS A 189 -15.57 -15.42 -0.65
C LYS A 189 -14.13 -15.69 -0.22
N HIS A 190 -13.16 -15.01 -0.80
CA HIS A 190 -11.74 -15.14 -0.43
C HIS A 190 -11.52 -14.80 1.05
N GLU A 191 -11.99 -13.64 1.49
CA GLU A 191 -11.86 -13.16 2.87
C GLU A 191 -12.54 -14.09 3.88
N TRP A 192 -13.72 -14.61 3.55
CA TRP A 192 -14.42 -15.56 4.42
C TRP A 192 -13.66 -16.89 4.52
N LEU A 193 -13.39 -17.55 3.39
CA LEU A 193 -12.81 -18.88 3.37
C LEU A 193 -11.40 -18.89 3.97
N LYS A 194 -10.59 -17.88 3.66
CA LYS A 194 -9.20 -17.77 4.13
C LYS A 194 -9.11 -17.29 5.57
N HIS A 195 -9.88 -16.27 5.97
CA HIS A 195 -9.71 -15.58 7.25
C HIS A 195 -10.92 -15.71 8.17
N GLY A 196 -12.14 -15.53 7.63
CA GLY A 196 -13.39 -15.65 8.39
C GLY A 196 -13.59 -17.01 9.05
N THR A 197 -13.24 -18.11 8.37
CA THR A 197 -13.30 -19.46 8.94
C THR A 197 -12.41 -19.62 10.18
N CYS A 198 -11.29 -18.91 10.25
CA CYS A 198 -10.40 -18.89 11.41
C CYS A 198 -10.97 -18.02 12.55
N ALA A 199 -11.61 -16.90 12.20
CA ALA A 199 -12.26 -16.00 13.14
C ALA A 199 -13.49 -16.63 13.80
N ALA A 200 -14.12 -17.60 13.12
CA ALA A 200 -15.35 -18.24 13.53
C ALA A 200 -15.26 -19.06 14.84
N ALA A 201 -14.05 -19.25 15.39
CA ALA A 201 -13.86 -19.73 16.76
C ALA A 201 -14.41 -18.76 17.83
N LEU A 202 -14.61 -17.49 17.51
CA LEU A 202 -15.27 -16.53 18.38
C LEU A 202 -16.77 -16.50 18.08
N GLU A 203 -17.61 -16.63 19.12
CA GLU A 203 -19.07 -16.56 18.99
C GLU A 203 -19.54 -15.25 18.32
N ALA A 204 -18.81 -14.16 18.53
CA ALA A 204 -19.10 -12.86 17.93
C ALA A 204 -18.85 -12.81 16.40
N LEU A 205 -18.11 -13.78 15.83
CA LEU A 205 -17.70 -13.85 14.42
C LEU A 205 -18.02 -15.20 13.77
N ASN A 206 -18.81 -16.06 14.43
CA ASN A 206 -18.97 -17.48 14.06
C ASN A 206 -19.86 -17.77 12.84
N ASN A 207 -20.15 -16.76 12.02
CA ASN A 207 -20.80 -16.91 10.71
C ASN A 207 -20.47 -15.69 9.83
N GLU A 208 -20.80 -15.81 8.54
CA GLU A 208 -20.53 -14.79 7.52
C GLU A 208 -21.12 -13.43 7.91
N LEU A 209 -22.42 -13.37 8.22
CA LEU A 209 -23.12 -12.12 8.56
C LEU A 209 -22.47 -11.41 9.76
N LYS A 210 -22.06 -12.15 10.79
CA LYS A 210 -21.39 -11.60 11.97
C LYS A 210 -19.98 -11.10 11.65
N TYR A 211 -19.19 -11.88 10.89
CA TYR A 211 -17.83 -11.51 10.51
C TYR A 211 -17.80 -10.24 9.65
N PHE A 212 -18.58 -10.22 8.58
CA PHE A 212 -18.69 -9.06 7.69
C PHE A 212 -19.34 -7.86 8.40
N GLY A 213 -20.39 -8.11 9.18
CA GLY A 213 -21.03 -7.09 10.00
C GLY A 213 -20.07 -6.42 10.98
N GLN A 214 -19.17 -7.17 11.61
CA GLN A 214 -18.17 -6.61 12.51
C GLN A 214 -17.15 -5.72 11.77
N GLY A 215 -16.68 -6.14 10.60
CA GLY A 215 -15.77 -5.31 9.77
C GLY A 215 -16.39 -3.99 9.36
N LEU A 216 -17.67 -4.01 8.95
CA LEU A 216 -18.43 -2.82 8.62
C LEU A 216 -18.60 -1.89 9.85
N ASN A 217 -18.87 -2.46 11.02
CA ASN A 217 -18.98 -1.67 12.26
C ASN A 217 -17.64 -1.00 12.62
N TRP A 218 -16.52 -1.72 12.52
CA TRP A 218 -15.20 -1.13 12.73
C TRP A 218 -14.85 -0.08 11.68
N ARG A 219 -15.25 -0.24 10.41
CA ARG A 219 -15.03 0.76 9.37
C ARG A 219 -15.71 2.09 9.69
N GLU A 220 -16.93 2.05 10.24
CA GLU A 220 -17.70 3.22 10.65
C GLU A 220 -17.13 3.88 11.90
N GLN A 221 -16.62 3.08 12.84
CA GLN A 221 -16.01 3.55 14.07
C GLN A 221 -14.61 4.17 13.84
N TYR A 222 -13.80 3.56 13.00
CA TYR A 222 -12.39 3.92 12.78
C TYR A 222 -12.17 4.45 11.36
N VAL A 223 -12.62 5.68 11.12
CA VAL A 223 -12.50 6.31 9.80
C VAL A 223 -11.10 6.90 9.60
N MET A 224 -10.24 6.17 8.89
CA MET A 224 -8.82 6.55 8.71
C MET A 224 -8.63 7.94 8.13
N SER A 225 -9.41 8.35 7.13
CA SER A 225 -9.32 9.70 6.57
C SER A 225 -9.64 10.79 7.61
N LYS A 226 -10.64 10.58 8.49
CA LYS A 226 -10.94 11.54 9.58
C LYS A 226 -9.84 11.58 10.64
N ILE A 227 -9.26 10.42 10.97
CA ILE A 227 -8.18 10.33 11.97
C ILE A 227 -6.94 11.06 11.48
N LEU A 228 -6.55 10.85 10.21
CA LEU A 228 -5.42 11.51 9.58
C LEU A 228 -5.68 13.02 9.42
N ASP A 229 -6.87 13.41 8.95
CA ASP A 229 -7.24 14.81 8.71
C ASP A 229 -7.24 15.65 10.01
N ALA A 230 -7.56 15.04 11.16
CA ALA A 230 -7.45 15.70 12.46
C ALA A 230 -6.03 16.18 12.80
N SER A 231 -5.00 15.68 12.11
CA SER A 231 -3.61 16.13 12.20
C SER A 231 -3.12 16.86 10.93
N GLY A 232 -4.03 17.24 10.03
CA GLY A 232 -3.71 17.89 8.76
C GLY A 232 -3.13 16.96 7.70
N ILE A 233 -3.28 15.64 7.86
CA ILE A 233 -2.83 14.66 6.87
C ILE A 233 -4.02 14.28 5.99
N HIS A 234 -3.97 14.71 4.75
CA HIS A 234 -4.97 14.42 3.72
C HIS A 234 -4.27 13.95 2.44
N PRO A 235 -5.00 13.44 1.44
CA PRO A 235 -4.39 13.12 0.16
C PRO A 235 -3.62 14.32 -0.44
N ASP A 236 -2.50 14.02 -1.08
CA ASP A 236 -1.49 14.92 -1.64
C ASP A 236 -0.70 15.76 -0.61
N SER A 237 -0.89 15.53 0.69
CA SER A 237 -0.01 16.08 1.72
C SER A 237 1.30 15.30 1.83
N ASN A 238 2.40 16.00 2.13
CA ASN A 238 3.73 15.41 2.20
C ASN A 238 4.08 15.07 3.65
N ASN A 239 4.18 13.77 3.99
CA ASN A 239 4.38 13.33 5.37
C ASN A 239 5.42 12.22 5.47
N THR A 240 6.15 12.19 6.58
CA THR A 240 6.97 11.03 6.94
C THR A 240 6.09 9.95 7.56
N VAL A 241 6.56 8.70 7.53
CA VAL A 241 5.86 7.59 8.21
C VAL A 241 5.71 7.84 9.73
N ILE A 242 6.66 8.56 10.34
CA ILE A 242 6.61 8.97 11.74
C ILE A 242 5.45 9.95 11.98
N ALA A 243 5.24 10.91 11.09
CA ALA A 243 4.13 11.86 11.19
C ALA A 243 2.78 11.15 11.06
N LEU A 244 2.65 10.22 10.10
CA LEU A 244 1.48 9.35 9.96
C LEU A 244 1.22 8.55 11.25
N ASN A 245 2.24 7.91 11.81
CA ASN A 245 2.11 7.13 13.04
C ASN A 245 1.64 7.98 14.22
N ASN A 246 2.23 9.15 14.40
CA ASN A 246 1.84 10.07 15.48
C ASN A 246 0.38 10.53 15.35
N ALA A 247 -0.10 10.78 14.13
CA ALA A 247 -1.50 11.15 13.88
C ALA A 247 -2.45 9.99 14.23
N LEU A 248 -2.09 8.77 13.79
CA LEU A 248 -2.90 7.58 14.06
C LEU A 248 -2.92 7.22 15.55
N VAL A 249 -1.78 7.21 16.23
CA VAL A 249 -1.69 6.97 17.68
C VAL A 249 -2.51 8.00 18.45
N ARG A 250 -2.50 9.28 18.03
CA ARG A 250 -3.32 10.32 18.65
C ARG A 250 -4.82 10.05 18.50
N GLY A 251 -5.26 9.59 17.33
CA GLY A 251 -6.68 9.33 17.08
C GLY A 251 -7.19 7.99 17.60
N LEU A 252 -6.34 6.97 17.63
CA LEU A 252 -6.70 5.60 18.03
C LEU A 252 -6.40 5.32 19.50
N GLY A 253 -5.42 6.01 20.10
CA GLY A 253 -4.89 5.68 21.42
C GLY A 253 -4.09 4.37 21.46
N LYS A 254 -3.81 3.78 20.29
CA LYS A 254 -3.12 2.51 20.07
C LYS A 254 -2.15 2.61 18.90
N ASN A 255 -1.09 1.80 18.92
CA ASN A 255 -0.08 1.75 17.87
C ASN A 255 -0.54 0.87 16.69
N PRO A 256 -0.81 1.45 15.50
CA PRO A 256 -1.21 0.69 14.31
C PRO A 256 0.02 0.10 13.59
N SER A 257 -0.24 -0.56 12.45
CA SER A 257 0.77 -0.84 11.42
C SER A 257 0.46 -0.07 10.14
N ILE A 258 1.45 0.58 9.55
CA ILE A 258 1.34 1.41 8.34
C ILE A 258 2.05 0.70 7.20
N HIS A 259 1.32 0.43 6.12
CA HIS A 259 1.84 -0.30 4.98
C HIS A 259 1.90 0.58 3.73
N CYS A 260 2.99 0.43 3.00
CA CYS A 260 3.20 1.08 1.72
C CYS A 260 3.47 0.06 0.62
N LEU A 261 3.10 0.43 -0.60
CA LEU A 261 3.57 -0.20 -1.83
C LEU A 261 4.73 0.62 -2.38
N TYR A 262 5.84 -0.05 -2.66
CA TYR A 262 7.04 0.60 -3.15
C TYR A 262 7.15 0.45 -4.67
N ASP A 263 7.07 1.58 -5.36
CA ASP A 263 7.37 1.68 -6.77
C ASP A 263 8.88 1.78 -6.96
N GLY A 264 9.50 0.63 -7.20
CA GLY A 264 10.93 0.54 -7.43
C GLY A 264 11.41 1.22 -8.72
N LYS A 265 10.52 1.51 -9.69
CA LYS A 265 10.89 2.17 -10.95
C LYS A 265 11.18 3.65 -10.71
N HIS A 266 10.43 4.28 -9.81
CA HIS A 266 10.55 5.72 -9.53
C HIS A 266 11.08 6.03 -8.12
N GLY A 267 11.26 5.01 -7.28
CA GLY A 267 11.73 5.17 -5.90
C GLY A 267 10.68 5.80 -4.98
N ILE A 268 9.39 5.58 -5.27
CA ILE A 268 8.27 6.21 -4.55
C ILE A 268 7.59 5.18 -3.64
N SER A 269 7.35 5.57 -2.39
CA SER A 269 6.60 4.74 -1.43
C SER A 269 5.20 5.31 -1.27
N TYR A 270 4.18 4.56 -1.70
CA TYR A 270 2.78 4.97 -1.65
C TYR A 270 2.09 4.36 -0.45
N LEU A 271 1.42 5.17 0.37
CA LEU A 271 0.55 4.69 1.44
C LEU A 271 -0.54 3.79 0.84
N SER A 272 -0.58 2.55 1.31
CA SER A 272 -1.45 1.51 0.77
C SER A 272 -2.45 1.02 1.81
N GLU A 273 -2.01 0.70 3.02
CA GLU A 273 -2.91 0.20 4.07
C GLU A 273 -2.58 0.76 5.44
N ILE A 274 -3.62 0.81 6.27
CA ILE A 274 -3.49 1.02 7.71
C ILE A 274 -4.18 -0.14 8.41
N ARG A 275 -3.44 -0.80 9.28
CA ARG A 275 -3.89 -1.97 10.03
C ARG A 275 -3.99 -1.63 11.51
N ILE A 276 -5.12 -1.96 12.10
CA ILE A 276 -5.37 -1.79 13.54
C ILE A 276 -5.74 -3.15 14.16
N CYS A 277 -5.41 -3.34 15.44
CA CYS A 277 -5.44 -4.66 16.06
C CYS A 277 -6.48 -4.76 17.15
N PHE A 278 -7.11 -5.93 17.28
CA PHE A 278 -8.11 -6.24 18.29
C PHE A 278 -7.79 -7.54 19.00
N ASN A 279 -8.02 -7.57 20.32
CA ASN A 279 -7.95 -8.81 21.07
C ASN A 279 -9.19 -9.70 20.76
N LYS A 280 -9.22 -10.91 21.34
CA LYS A 280 -10.35 -11.86 21.16
C LYS A 280 -11.68 -11.38 21.75
N SER A 281 -11.65 -10.35 22.59
CA SER A 281 -12.83 -9.67 23.11
C SER A 281 -13.28 -8.49 22.24
N LEU A 282 -12.67 -8.32 21.06
CA LEU A 282 -12.94 -7.26 20.09
C LEU A 282 -12.60 -5.84 20.60
N GLU A 283 -11.69 -5.74 21.55
CA GLU A 283 -11.19 -4.47 22.06
C GLU A 283 -9.92 -4.05 21.32
N LEU A 284 -9.82 -2.76 21.00
CA LEU A 284 -8.68 -2.20 20.28
C LEU A 284 -7.40 -2.30 21.14
N ILE A 285 -6.34 -2.86 20.56
CA ILE A 285 -5.03 -3.05 21.18
C ILE A 285 -3.91 -2.59 20.23
N ASP A 286 -2.69 -2.51 20.77
CA ASP A 286 -1.49 -2.19 20.01
C ASP A 286 -1.13 -3.35 19.07
N CYS A 287 -0.64 -3.03 17.86
CA CYS A 287 -0.22 -4.00 16.86
C CYS A 287 1.23 -4.49 17.03
N ASP A 288 1.89 -4.16 18.14
CA ASP A 288 3.31 -4.47 18.33
C ASP A 288 3.58 -5.98 18.33
N GLY A 289 4.48 -6.43 17.45
CA GLY A 289 4.90 -7.84 17.36
C GLY A 289 4.14 -8.68 16.32
N ILE A 290 3.17 -8.10 15.59
CA ILE A 290 2.62 -8.77 14.42
C ILE A 290 3.70 -8.88 13.33
N LYS A 291 3.78 -10.04 12.67
CA LYS A 291 4.63 -10.23 11.49
C LYS A 291 3.73 -10.50 10.29
N LEU A 292 3.34 -9.43 9.60
CA LEU A 292 2.56 -9.52 8.37
C LEU A 292 3.36 -8.90 7.23
N GLY A 293 4.08 -9.75 6.49
CA GLY A 293 4.91 -9.35 5.36
C GLY A 293 6.28 -8.86 5.82
N ASP A 294 6.72 -7.76 5.21
CA ASP A 294 8.01 -7.09 5.40
C ASP A 294 7.98 -6.00 6.49
N VAL A 295 6.91 -5.94 7.29
CA VAL A 295 6.77 -4.98 8.39
C VAL A 295 7.86 -5.17 9.45
N MET A 296 8.45 -4.05 9.84
CA MET A 296 9.40 -3.99 10.95
C MET A 296 9.00 -2.93 11.98
N ALA A 297 9.43 -3.15 13.22
CA ALA A 297 9.29 -2.20 14.31
C ALA A 297 10.48 -1.22 14.29
N VAL A 298 10.21 0.04 13.95
CA VAL A 298 11.22 1.09 13.82
C VAL A 298 11.11 2.03 15.01
N ARG A 299 12.21 2.17 15.78
CA ARG A 299 12.26 3.06 16.94
C ARG A 299 12.63 4.48 16.53
N TYR A 300 11.94 5.47 17.09
CA TYR A 300 12.24 6.89 16.92
C TYR A 300 12.06 7.64 18.25
N PRO A 301 12.58 8.87 18.38
CA PRO A 301 12.31 9.70 19.55
C PRO A 301 10.80 9.98 19.67
N GLY A 302 10.12 9.27 20.58
CA GLY A 302 8.68 9.38 20.79
C GLY A 302 7.89 8.08 20.65
N GLY A 303 8.51 6.97 20.21
CA GLY A 303 7.84 5.68 20.17
C GLY A 303 8.43 4.68 19.17
N THR A 304 7.59 3.74 18.76
CA THR A 304 7.88 2.73 17.74
C THR A 304 6.81 2.81 16.66
N VAL A 305 7.20 2.76 15.40
CA VAL A 305 6.28 2.62 14.26
C VAL A 305 6.42 1.23 13.67
N ASN A 306 5.30 0.55 13.47
CA ASN A 306 5.25 -0.73 12.74
C ASN A 306 4.99 -0.42 11.27
N THR A 307 5.97 -0.64 10.41
CA THR A 307 5.83 -0.28 8.99
C THR A 307 6.79 -1.03 8.07
N ASN A 308 6.40 -1.15 6.80
CA ASN A 308 7.31 -1.47 5.69
C ASN A 308 7.63 -0.24 4.81
N CYS A 309 7.07 0.93 5.12
CA CYS A 309 7.34 2.16 4.40
C CYS A 309 8.79 2.61 4.60
N HIS A 310 9.35 3.26 3.58
CA HIS A 310 10.72 3.76 3.65
C HIS A 310 10.83 4.93 4.65
N ILE A 311 11.61 4.78 5.72
CA ILE A 311 11.64 5.74 6.85
C ILE A 311 12.30 7.07 6.47
N SER A 312 13.29 7.03 5.58
CA SER A 312 14.06 8.23 5.20
C SER A 312 13.40 9.06 4.10
N ASN A 313 12.35 8.53 3.46
CA ASN A 313 11.66 9.19 2.36
C ASN A 313 10.24 9.54 2.80
N PRO A 314 9.63 10.57 2.21
CA PRO A 314 8.22 10.83 2.45
C PRO A 314 7.34 9.70 1.91
N VAL A 315 6.22 9.48 2.59
CA VAL A 315 5.17 8.56 2.16
C VAL A 315 4.17 9.34 1.31
N HIS A 316 4.00 8.90 0.07
CA HIS A 316 3.05 9.50 -0.86
C HIS A 316 1.64 9.01 -0.58
N TYR A 317 0.71 9.93 -0.37
CA TYR A 317 -0.70 9.62 -0.14
C TYR A 317 -1.55 10.24 -1.26
N PRO A 318 -1.67 9.63 -2.45
CA PRO A 318 -2.20 10.29 -3.64
C PRO A 318 -3.73 10.41 -3.64
N SER A 319 -4.28 11.56 -4.08
CA SER A 319 -5.74 11.75 -4.22
C SER A 319 -6.31 11.19 -5.53
N LEU A 320 -5.46 10.99 -6.53
CA LEU A 320 -5.78 10.49 -7.86
C LEU A 320 -4.84 9.35 -8.22
N VAL A 321 -5.32 8.39 -9.01
CA VAL A 321 -4.49 7.27 -9.45
C VAL A 321 -3.35 7.83 -10.29
N PRO A 322 -2.08 7.64 -9.88
CA PRO A 322 -0.96 8.10 -10.67
C PRO A 322 -1.04 7.55 -12.10
N PRO A 323 -0.65 8.34 -13.11
CA PRO A 323 -0.59 7.85 -14.48
C PRO A 323 0.43 6.72 -14.57
N LEU A 324 0.13 5.67 -15.34
CA LEU A 324 1.10 4.63 -15.66
C LEU A 324 2.29 5.29 -16.36
N GLN A 325 3.43 5.33 -15.68
CA GLN A 325 4.64 5.89 -16.25
C GLN A 325 5.32 4.77 -17.04
N ARG A 326 4.93 4.64 -18.31
CA ARG A 326 5.67 3.77 -19.24
C ARG A 326 7.13 4.20 -19.19
N LYS A 327 8.06 3.27 -19.01
CA LYS A 327 9.48 3.52 -19.30
C LYS A 327 9.50 4.18 -20.67
N GLY A 328 9.89 5.45 -20.73
CA GLY A 328 10.11 6.10 -22.01
C GLY A 328 11.02 5.17 -22.81
N GLU A 329 10.64 4.84 -24.03
CA GLU A 329 11.52 4.06 -24.92
C GLU A 329 12.91 4.63 -24.77
N TRP A 330 13.86 3.78 -24.38
CA TRP A 330 15.25 4.20 -24.36
C TRP A 330 15.62 4.45 -25.82
N LYS A 331 15.49 5.71 -26.23
CA LYS A 331 15.96 6.15 -27.55
C LYS A 331 17.45 6.26 -27.40
N PHE A 332 18.17 5.21 -27.84
CA PHE A 332 19.60 5.31 -28.12
C PHE A 332 19.80 6.65 -28.85
N PRO A 333 20.63 7.58 -28.36
CA PRO A 333 20.67 8.92 -28.92
C PRO A 333 21.49 8.88 -30.20
N LEU A 334 20.99 8.16 -31.22
CA LEU A 334 21.61 7.94 -32.52
C LEU A 334 22.01 9.27 -33.15
N VAL A 335 21.22 10.33 -32.96
CA VAL A 335 21.53 11.68 -33.43
C VAL A 335 22.74 12.27 -32.69
N ASN A 336 22.86 12.07 -31.38
CA ASN A 336 24.00 12.59 -30.61
C ASN A 336 25.26 11.75 -30.85
N VAL A 337 25.12 10.44 -31.01
CA VAL A 337 26.22 9.55 -31.38
C VAL A 337 26.69 9.81 -32.81
N TYR A 338 25.77 10.02 -33.76
CA TYR A 338 26.11 10.44 -35.13
C TYR A 338 26.80 11.81 -35.15
N LYS A 339 26.31 12.80 -34.39
CA LYS A 339 26.97 14.10 -34.26
C LYS A 339 28.34 14.00 -33.60
N LEU A 340 28.50 13.14 -32.60
CA LEU A 340 29.79 12.87 -31.96
C LEU A 340 30.75 12.19 -32.93
N LEU A 341 30.29 11.19 -33.69
CA LEU A 341 31.09 10.51 -34.72
C LEU A 341 31.50 11.48 -35.84
N GLN A 342 30.57 12.32 -36.32
CA GLN A 342 30.90 13.37 -37.28
C GLN A 342 31.90 14.38 -36.71
N PHE A 343 31.74 14.80 -35.46
CA PHE A 343 32.70 15.70 -34.81
C PHE A 343 34.08 15.05 -34.69
N LEU A 344 34.17 13.77 -34.31
CA LEU A 344 35.43 13.05 -34.20
C LEU A 344 36.12 12.84 -35.55
N MET A 345 35.36 12.64 -36.64
CA MET A 345 35.90 12.56 -38.00
C MET A 345 36.62 13.85 -38.45
N TRP A 346 36.30 15.01 -37.86
CA TRP A 346 37.00 16.27 -38.14
C TRP A 346 38.37 16.38 -37.44
N PHE A 347 38.65 15.53 -36.44
CA PHE A 347 39.94 15.51 -35.73
C PHE A 347 40.88 14.40 -36.24
N THR A 348 40.45 13.61 -37.22
CA THR A 348 41.23 12.51 -37.81
C THR A 348 41.64 12.76 -39.27
N LEU A 349 41.53 14.00 -39.76
CA LEU A 349 41.96 14.44 -41.09
C LEU A 349 43.10 15.46 -41.01
#